data_AF-A0A959ST95-F1
#
_entry.id   AF-A0A959ST95-F1
#
_cell.length_a   1.000
_cell.length_b   1.000
_cell.length_c   1.000
_cell.angle_alpha   90.00
_cell.angle_beta   90.00
_cell.angle_gamma   90.00
#
_symmetry.space_group_name_H-M   'P 1'
#
loop_
_entity.id
_entity.type
_entity.pdbx_description
1 polymer ?
#
loop_
_entity_poly.entity_id
_entity_poly.type
_entity_poly.pdbx_seq_one_letter_code
_entity_poly.pdbx_strand_id
1 'polypeptide(L)'
;LFTFNMPGEPVRALMGLVAADVRARIAGTGLESRGPLLITHWGMSGPAILRLSAWGARTVRDMGYCFTLQLNWLGEAGEEAVRTALADPAITRKQARNANPFGLPHRLWEFLLAKADIPVERTWGEVAKKDRNRLVDLLTNDRYAVSGKTTFKEEFVTAGGVALEEVDPHTMQSQRIPGLYFAGEVLDIDGITGGFNFQAAWSTGWLAGKLAPSAGTGT
;
A
#
# COMPACT_ATOMS: atom_id res chain seq x y z
N LEU A 1 6.65 7.92 -0.73
CA LEU A 1 5.51 6.95 -0.71
C LEU A 1 4.62 7.21 -1.92
N PHE A 2 3.96 6.21 -2.52
CA PHE A 2 3.03 6.46 -3.63
C PHE A 2 2.02 5.33 -3.84
N THR A 3 0.87 5.70 -4.43
CA THR A 3 -0.17 4.79 -4.93
C THR A 3 0.32 4.07 -6.19
N PHE A 4 -0.04 2.80 -6.34
CA PHE A 4 0.22 2.03 -7.55
C PHE A 4 -0.90 2.28 -8.59
N ASN A 5 -0.53 2.75 -9.78
CA ASN A 5 -1.47 3.10 -10.84
C ASN A 5 -1.80 1.87 -11.71
N MET A 6 -3.08 1.70 -12.04
CA MET A 6 -3.63 0.50 -12.69
C MET A 6 -4.66 0.87 -13.78
N PRO A 7 -4.30 1.64 -14.82
CA PRO A 7 -5.21 2.27 -15.77
C PRO A 7 -6.05 1.31 -16.63
N GLY A 8 -5.73 0.01 -16.63
CA GLY A 8 -6.52 -1.04 -17.31
C GLY A 8 -7.29 -1.96 -16.37
N GLU A 9 -7.10 -1.85 -15.06
CA GLU A 9 -7.64 -2.84 -14.13
C GLU A 9 -9.10 -2.51 -13.74
N PRO A 10 -10.02 -3.49 -13.82
CA PRO A 10 -11.43 -3.30 -13.51
C PRO A 10 -11.69 -3.06 -12.03
N VAL A 11 -10.74 -3.43 -11.15
CA VAL A 11 -10.83 -3.22 -9.69
C VAL A 11 -11.05 -1.76 -9.32
N ARG A 12 -10.62 -0.80 -10.16
CA ARG A 12 -10.84 0.64 -9.94
C ARG A 12 -12.30 1.05 -9.89
N ALA A 13 -13.22 0.24 -10.45
CA ALA A 13 -14.66 0.43 -10.29
C ALA A 13 -15.11 0.34 -8.81
N LEU A 14 -14.27 -0.21 -7.94
CA LEU A 14 -14.46 -0.27 -6.50
C LEU A 14 -13.84 0.91 -5.75
N MET A 15 -13.54 2.03 -6.43
CA MET A 15 -12.97 3.22 -5.77
C MET A 15 -13.73 3.62 -4.49
N GLY A 16 -12.97 3.99 -3.45
CA GLY A 16 -13.46 4.30 -2.11
C GLY A 16 -13.62 3.09 -1.19
N LEU A 17 -13.49 1.86 -1.70
CA LEU A 17 -13.56 0.65 -0.89
C LEU A 17 -12.24 0.40 -0.14
N VAL A 18 -12.35 0.02 1.13
CA VAL A 18 -11.22 -0.40 1.96
C VAL A 18 -11.35 -1.88 2.29
N ALA A 19 -10.33 -2.67 1.97
CA ALA A 19 -10.16 -4.03 2.47
C ALA A 19 -9.24 -3.98 3.70
N ALA A 20 -9.71 -4.49 4.84
CA ALA A 20 -9.07 -4.23 6.14
C ALA A 20 -7.72 -4.94 6.31
N ASP A 21 -7.58 -6.14 5.76
CA ASP A 21 -6.39 -6.97 5.94
C ASP A 21 -5.99 -7.66 4.63
N VAL A 22 -5.09 -7.00 3.89
CA VAL A 22 -4.58 -7.48 2.61
C VAL A 22 -3.07 -7.63 2.70
N ARG A 23 -2.55 -8.76 2.24
CA ARG A 23 -1.12 -8.91 1.96
C ARG A 23 -0.87 -8.59 0.50
N ALA A 24 0.00 -7.62 0.24
CA ALA A 24 0.42 -7.21 -1.09
C ALA A 24 1.88 -7.61 -1.32
N ARG A 25 2.18 -8.16 -2.49
CA ARG A 25 3.53 -8.59 -2.90
C ARG A 25 3.82 -8.14 -4.33
N ILE A 26 5.07 -7.77 -4.60
CA ILE A 26 5.53 -7.51 -5.98
C ILE A 26 6.07 -8.82 -6.56
N ALA A 27 5.42 -9.34 -7.60
CA ALA A 27 5.79 -10.60 -8.23
C ALA A 27 7.24 -10.57 -8.74
N GLY A 28 7.94 -11.70 -8.60
CA GLY A 28 9.36 -11.78 -8.99
C GLY A 28 10.34 -11.12 -8.00
N THR A 29 9.84 -10.61 -6.86
CA THR A 29 10.67 -10.04 -5.80
C THR A 29 10.36 -10.67 -4.44
N GLY A 30 11.18 -10.33 -3.43
CA GLY A 30 10.91 -10.59 -2.02
C GLY A 30 10.13 -9.48 -1.30
N LEU A 31 9.65 -8.46 -2.02
CA LEU A 31 8.98 -7.31 -1.43
C LEU A 31 7.51 -7.61 -1.15
N GLU A 32 7.11 -7.45 0.11
CA GLU A 32 5.72 -7.57 0.54
C GLU A 32 5.37 -6.63 1.69
N SER A 33 4.08 -6.40 1.89
CA SER A 33 3.54 -5.68 3.03
C SER A 33 2.11 -6.12 3.32
N ARG A 34 1.64 -5.88 4.55
CA ARG A 34 0.29 -6.25 5.01
C ARG A 34 -0.39 -5.08 5.70
N GLY A 35 -1.70 -4.98 5.51
CA GLY A 35 -2.56 -4.05 6.23
C GLY A 35 -3.76 -3.63 5.39
N PRO A 36 -4.44 -2.53 5.79
CA PRO A 36 -5.55 -2.00 5.01
C PRO A 36 -5.10 -1.58 3.61
N LEU A 37 -5.94 -1.90 2.63
CA LEU A 37 -5.77 -1.52 1.22
C LEU A 37 -6.97 -0.68 0.80
N LEU A 38 -6.70 0.50 0.26
CA LEU A 38 -7.69 1.41 -0.30
C LEU A 38 -7.68 1.29 -1.83
N ILE A 39 -8.85 1.04 -2.42
CA ILE A 39 -9.02 1.11 -3.87
C ILE A 39 -9.35 2.56 -4.25
N THR A 40 -8.60 3.13 -5.20
CA THR A 40 -8.76 4.50 -5.68
C THR A 40 -9.19 4.52 -7.14
N HIS A 41 -9.49 5.71 -7.68
CA HIS A 41 -9.79 5.88 -9.10
C HIS A 41 -8.56 5.64 -10.01
N TRP A 42 -7.35 5.66 -9.45
CA TRP A 42 -6.10 5.38 -10.17
C TRP A 42 -5.67 3.91 -10.06
N GLY A 43 -5.92 3.26 -8.93
CA GLY A 43 -5.43 1.93 -8.64
C GLY A 43 -5.56 1.60 -7.16
N MET A 44 -4.45 1.34 -6.48
CA MET A 44 -4.47 0.93 -5.08
C MET A 44 -3.51 1.74 -4.20
N SER A 45 -3.96 2.05 -3.01
CA SER A 45 -3.28 2.82 -1.96
C SER A 45 -3.54 2.17 -0.58
N GLY A 46 -3.38 2.95 0.48
CA GLY A 46 -3.55 2.51 1.86
C GLY A 46 -2.27 1.86 2.43
N PRO A 47 -2.22 1.60 3.74
CA PRO A 47 -1.02 1.13 4.43
C PRO A 47 -0.27 -0.02 3.76
N ALA A 48 -0.97 -1.04 3.24
CA ALA A 48 -0.34 -2.17 2.56
C ALA A 48 0.45 -1.73 1.31
N ILE A 49 -0.13 -0.85 0.49
CA ILE A 49 0.52 -0.37 -0.74
C ILE A 49 1.56 0.70 -0.45
N LEU A 50 1.26 1.63 0.45
CA LEU A 50 2.16 2.74 0.75
C LEU A 50 3.46 2.24 1.37
N ARG A 51 3.42 1.34 2.36
CA ARG A 51 4.64 0.75 2.94
C ARG A 51 5.43 -0.02 1.88
N LEU A 52 4.75 -0.81 1.06
CA LEU A 52 5.37 -1.55 -0.04
C LEU A 52 6.05 -0.62 -1.06
N SER A 53 5.43 0.53 -1.37
CA SER A 53 6.00 1.54 -2.26
C SER A 53 7.24 2.21 -1.69
N ALA A 54 7.31 2.44 -0.37
CA ALA A 54 8.49 3.00 0.28
C ALA A 54 9.65 2.01 0.26
N TRP A 55 9.44 0.79 0.77
CA TRP A 55 10.50 -0.22 0.83
C TRP A 55 10.96 -0.66 -0.57
N GLY A 56 10.02 -0.73 -1.52
CA GLY A 56 10.28 -1.13 -2.89
C GLY A 56 10.69 -0.01 -3.84
N ALA A 57 10.85 1.24 -3.37
CA ALA A 57 10.97 2.42 -4.24
C ALA A 57 12.06 2.30 -5.31
N ARG A 58 13.25 1.79 -4.93
CA ARG A 58 14.36 1.54 -5.85
C ARG A 58 14.03 0.42 -6.84
N THR A 59 13.58 -0.73 -6.34
CA THR A 59 13.23 -1.90 -7.15
C THR A 59 12.17 -1.56 -8.21
N VAL A 60 11.08 -0.90 -7.82
CA VAL A 60 10.01 -0.58 -8.78
C VAL A 60 10.39 0.53 -9.74
N ARG A 61 11.28 1.45 -9.36
CA ARG A 61 11.89 2.42 -10.29
C ARG A 61 12.72 1.70 -11.34
N ASP A 62 13.54 0.74 -10.94
CA ASP A 62 14.40 -0.03 -11.85
C ASP A 62 13.55 -0.91 -12.80
N MET A 63 12.34 -1.29 -12.38
CA MET A 63 11.31 -1.93 -13.22
C MET A 63 10.51 -0.94 -14.10
N GLY A 64 10.89 0.34 -14.14
CA GLY A 64 10.15 1.37 -14.89
C GLY A 64 8.72 1.59 -14.41
N TYR A 65 8.42 1.25 -13.15
CA TYR A 65 7.08 1.24 -12.55
C TYR A 65 6.08 0.31 -13.25
N CYS A 66 6.57 -0.69 -13.98
CA CYS A 66 5.77 -1.71 -14.64
C CYS A 66 6.01 -3.06 -13.97
N PHE A 67 5.03 -3.56 -13.22
CA PHE A 67 5.16 -4.82 -12.48
C PHE A 67 3.80 -5.45 -12.20
N THR A 68 3.81 -6.72 -11.78
CA THR A 68 2.61 -7.41 -11.31
C THR A 68 2.51 -7.34 -9.79
N LEU A 69 1.42 -6.77 -9.30
CA LEU A 69 1.04 -6.83 -7.90
C LEU A 69 0.24 -8.11 -7.63
N GLN A 70 0.64 -8.86 -6.61
CA GLN A 70 -0.06 -10.03 -6.11
C GLN A 70 -0.71 -9.71 -4.77
N LEU A 71 -1.99 -10.03 -4.62
CA LEU A 71 -2.75 -9.79 -3.40
C LEU A 71 -3.28 -11.09 -2.81
N ASN A 72 -3.19 -11.20 -1.50
CA ASN A 72 -4.04 -12.07 -0.71
C ASN A 72 -5.05 -11.18 0.02
N TRP A 73 -6.32 -11.25 -0.39
CA TRP A 73 -7.41 -10.46 0.17
C TRP A 73 -7.78 -10.87 1.60
N LEU A 74 -7.22 -11.96 2.09
CA LEU A 74 -7.46 -12.58 3.39
C LEU A 74 -6.17 -12.60 4.23
N GLY A 75 -5.28 -11.62 4.02
CA GLY A 75 -4.00 -11.48 4.70
C GLY A 75 -3.05 -12.65 4.43
N GLU A 76 -3.00 -13.59 5.35
CA GLU A 76 -2.08 -14.75 5.31
C GLU A 76 -2.81 -16.09 5.12
N ALA A 77 -4.13 -16.08 4.95
CA ALA A 77 -4.88 -17.31 4.74
C ALA A 77 -4.38 -18.04 3.49
N GLY A 78 -3.97 -19.29 3.67
CA GLY A 78 -3.61 -20.18 2.56
C GLY A 78 -4.85 -20.79 1.91
N GLU A 79 -4.67 -21.37 0.71
CA GLU A 79 -5.77 -21.95 -0.06
C GLU A 79 -6.60 -22.97 0.72
N GLU A 80 -5.98 -23.83 1.52
CA GLU A 80 -6.69 -24.89 2.25
C GLU A 80 -7.63 -24.33 3.33
N ALA A 81 -7.21 -23.28 4.03
CA ALA A 81 -8.06 -22.57 5.00
C ALA A 81 -9.25 -21.92 4.28
N VAL A 82 -9.02 -21.33 3.11
CA VAL A 82 -10.06 -20.71 2.28
C VAL A 82 -11.03 -21.76 1.76
N ARG A 83 -10.55 -22.91 1.27
CA ARG A 83 -11.37 -24.05 0.82
C ARG A 83 -12.26 -24.56 1.94
N THR A 84 -11.69 -24.69 3.14
CA THR A 84 -12.42 -25.12 4.34
C THR A 84 -13.55 -24.15 4.69
N ALA A 85 -13.27 -22.84 4.73
CA ALA A 85 -14.28 -21.82 5.02
C ALA A 85 -15.39 -21.79 3.96
N LEU A 86 -15.06 -22.00 2.68
CA LEU A 86 -16.03 -22.05 1.59
C LEU A 86 -16.85 -23.35 1.54
N ALA A 87 -16.44 -24.39 2.26
CA ALA A 87 -17.18 -25.65 2.40
C ALA A 87 -18.19 -25.62 3.56
N ASP A 88 -18.30 -24.51 4.29
CA ASP A 88 -19.21 -24.37 5.42
C ASP A 88 -20.69 -24.63 5.00
N PRO A 89 -21.37 -25.61 5.63
CA PRO A 89 -22.79 -25.86 5.39
C PRO A 89 -23.67 -24.62 5.60
N ALA A 90 -23.27 -23.69 6.48
CA ALA A 90 -24.03 -22.47 6.78
C ALA A 90 -24.18 -21.52 5.59
N ILE A 91 -23.29 -21.58 4.58
CA ILE A 91 -23.38 -20.76 3.37
C ILE A 91 -23.94 -21.50 2.17
N THR A 92 -24.04 -22.84 2.23
CA THR A 92 -24.40 -23.70 1.10
C THR A 92 -25.76 -23.35 0.47
N ARG A 93 -26.76 -22.98 1.28
CA ARG A 93 -28.11 -22.63 0.80
C ARG A 93 -28.28 -21.14 0.47
N LYS A 94 -27.24 -20.32 0.66
CA LYS A 94 -27.30 -18.88 0.36
C LYS A 94 -27.04 -18.64 -1.12
N GLN A 95 -27.50 -17.50 -1.63
CA GLN A 95 -27.02 -16.98 -2.91
C GLN A 95 -25.53 -16.62 -2.80
N ALA A 96 -24.77 -16.74 -3.88
CA ALA A 96 -23.32 -16.53 -3.88
C ALA A 96 -22.92 -15.17 -3.31
N ARG A 97 -23.64 -14.08 -3.60
CA ARG A 97 -23.40 -12.74 -2.99
C ARG A 97 -23.46 -12.73 -1.46
N ASN A 98 -24.27 -13.59 -0.87
CA ASN A 98 -24.48 -13.70 0.57
C ASN A 98 -23.64 -14.82 1.21
N ALA A 99 -22.92 -15.60 0.40
CA ALA A 99 -22.09 -16.73 0.81
C ALA A 99 -20.64 -16.30 1.10
N ASN A 100 -20.46 -15.18 1.81
CA ASN A 100 -19.16 -14.62 2.17
C ASN A 100 -18.83 -14.93 3.65
N PRO A 101 -17.96 -15.92 3.94
CA PRO A 101 -17.56 -16.25 5.31
C PRO A 101 -16.42 -15.35 5.86
N PHE A 102 -15.88 -14.45 5.04
CA PHE A 102 -14.63 -13.73 5.34
C PHE A 102 -14.82 -12.31 5.86
N GLY A 103 -16.05 -11.80 5.87
CA GLY A 103 -16.32 -10.40 6.23
C GLY A 103 -15.78 -9.38 5.23
N LEU A 104 -15.45 -9.80 4.01
CA LEU A 104 -15.06 -8.87 2.94
C LEU A 104 -16.22 -7.91 2.62
N PRO A 105 -15.93 -6.64 2.27
CA PRO A 105 -16.98 -5.71 1.85
C PRO A 105 -17.78 -6.28 0.67
N HIS A 106 -19.10 -6.12 0.69
CA HIS A 106 -20.02 -6.75 -0.27
C HIS A 106 -19.63 -6.49 -1.74
N ARG A 107 -19.29 -5.23 -2.08
CA ARG A 107 -18.88 -4.86 -3.44
C ARG A 107 -17.59 -5.55 -3.90
N LEU A 108 -16.64 -5.79 -2.99
CA LEU A 108 -15.42 -6.54 -3.30
C LEU A 108 -15.73 -8.01 -3.48
N TRP A 109 -16.60 -8.58 -2.63
CA TRP A 109 -17.02 -9.96 -2.75
C TRP A 109 -17.69 -10.24 -4.10
N GLU A 110 -18.68 -9.43 -4.49
CA GLU A 110 -19.35 -9.55 -5.79
C GLU A 110 -18.40 -9.38 -6.97
N PHE A 111 -17.43 -8.46 -6.87
CA PHE A 111 -16.38 -8.30 -7.88
C PHE A 111 -15.53 -9.56 -8.04
N LEU A 112 -15.12 -10.20 -6.93
CA LEU A 112 -14.34 -11.43 -6.96
C LEU A 112 -15.15 -12.62 -7.48
N LEU A 113 -16.44 -12.71 -7.13
CA LEU A 113 -17.36 -13.69 -7.71
C LEU A 113 -17.46 -13.53 -9.23
N ALA A 114 -17.67 -12.30 -9.72
CA ALA A 114 -17.74 -12.03 -11.15
C ALA A 114 -16.42 -12.38 -11.85
N LYS A 115 -15.27 -12.03 -11.26
CA LYS A 115 -13.94 -12.39 -11.78
C LYS A 115 -13.68 -13.91 -11.79
N ALA A 116 -14.38 -14.66 -10.93
CA ALA A 116 -14.39 -16.12 -10.88
C ALA A 116 -15.44 -16.77 -11.80
N ASP A 117 -16.19 -15.99 -12.59
CA ASP A 117 -17.33 -16.42 -13.42
C ASP A 117 -18.49 -17.07 -12.61
N ILE A 118 -18.70 -16.61 -11.37
CA ILE A 118 -19.78 -17.08 -10.49
C ILE A 118 -20.93 -16.06 -10.50
N PRO A 119 -22.13 -16.40 -11.01
CA PRO A 119 -23.30 -15.54 -10.93
C PRO A 119 -23.70 -15.27 -9.48
N VAL A 120 -23.96 -14.02 -9.14
CA VAL A 120 -24.15 -13.60 -7.74
C VAL A 120 -25.46 -14.13 -7.12
N GLU A 121 -26.45 -14.42 -7.96
CA GLU A 121 -27.76 -14.97 -7.58
C GLU A 121 -27.76 -16.50 -7.46
N ARG A 122 -26.74 -17.19 -7.99
CA ARG A 122 -26.64 -18.66 -7.96
C ARG A 122 -26.56 -19.15 -6.51
N THR A 123 -27.23 -20.26 -6.20
CA THR A 123 -27.10 -20.91 -4.89
C THR A 123 -25.66 -21.42 -4.72
N TRP A 124 -25.02 -21.10 -3.60
CA TRP A 124 -23.61 -21.44 -3.36
C TRP A 124 -23.32 -22.93 -3.54
N GLY A 125 -24.21 -23.79 -3.03
CA GLY A 125 -24.13 -25.24 -3.15
C GLY A 125 -24.06 -25.76 -4.59
N GLU A 126 -24.59 -25.01 -5.55
CA GLU A 126 -24.64 -25.34 -6.98
C GLU A 126 -23.43 -24.81 -7.76
N VAL A 127 -22.58 -23.98 -7.14
CA VAL A 127 -21.37 -23.46 -7.79
C VAL A 127 -20.41 -24.61 -8.07
N ALA A 128 -19.93 -24.70 -9.31
CA ALA A 128 -19.05 -25.78 -9.74
C ALA A 128 -17.70 -25.73 -8.99
N LYS A 129 -17.12 -26.91 -8.73
CA LYS A 129 -15.79 -27.02 -8.07
C LYS A 129 -14.71 -26.20 -8.79
N LYS A 130 -14.74 -26.15 -10.13
CA LYS A 130 -13.80 -25.35 -10.94
C LYS A 130 -13.89 -23.86 -10.59
N ASP A 131 -15.09 -23.31 -10.52
CA ASP A 131 -15.31 -21.89 -10.25
C ASP A 131 -14.96 -21.55 -8.79
N ARG A 132 -15.28 -22.45 -7.85
CA ARG A 132 -14.82 -22.34 -6.46
C ARG A 132 -13.29 -22.33 -6.36
N ASN A 133 -12.59 -23.19 -7.10
CA ASN A 133 -11.13 -23.22 -7.12
C ASN A 133 -10.55 -21.91 -7.65
N ARG A 134 -11.16 -21.33 -8.69
CA ARG A 134 -10.77 -20.02 -9.22
C ARG A 134 -10.99 -18.92 -8.20
N LEU A 135 -12.10 -18.94 -7.47
CA LEU A 135 -12.34 -17.99 -6.38
C LEU A 135 -11.30 -18.13 -5.27
N VAL A 136 -10.87 -19.35 -4.92
CA VAL A 136 -9.80 -19.57 -3.94
C VAL A 136 -8.48 -18.95 -4.40
N ASP A 137 -8.08 -19.16 -5.66
CA ASP A 137 -6.87 -18.52 -6.22
C ASP A 137 -7.00 -16.99 -6.22
N LEU A 138 -8.15 -16.45 -6.63
CA LEU A 138 -8.39 -15.01 -6.57
C LEU A 138 -8.35 -14.46 -5.15
N LEU A 139 -8.87 -15.17 -4.15
CA LEU A 139 -8.83 -14.71 -2.75
C LEU A 139 -7.42 -14.69 -2.18
N THR A 140 -6.54 -15.59 -2.65
CA THR A 140 -5.21 -15.82 -2.04
C THR A 140 -4.03 -15.31 -2.88
N ASN A 141 -4.24 -15.05 -4.17
CA ASN A 141 -3.20 -14.76 -5.16
C ASN A 141 -3.72 -13.91 -6.33
N ASP A 142 -4.58 -12.93 -6.05
CA ASP A 142 -5.11 -12.05 -7.09
C ASP A 142 -4.00 -11.23 -7.75
N ARG A 143 -4.08 -11.02 -9.07
CA ARG A 143 -3.01 -10.37 -9.83
C ARG A 143 -3.52 -9.13 -10.56
N TYR A 144 -2.72 -8.07 -10.46
CA TYR A 144 -2.98 -6.77 -11.07
C TYR A 144 -1.73 -6.24 -11.78
N ALA A 145 -1.89 -5.76 -13.00
CA ALA A 145 -0.85 -5.03 -13.71
C ALA A 145 -0.77 -3.59 -13.17
N VAL A 146 0.39 -3.24 -12.62
CA VAL A 146 0.74 -1.87 -12.25
C VAL A 146 1.53 -1.26 -13.40
N SER A 147 1.10 -0.09 -13.85
CA SER A 147 1.80 0.69 -14.87
C SER A 147 1.84 2.15 -14.45
N GLY A 148 2.95 2.52 -13.81
CA GLY A 148 3.22 3.86 -13.32
C GLY A 148 2.94 4.06 -11.82
N LYS A 149 3.31 5.25 -11.36
CA LYS A 149 3.00 5.77 -10.04
C LYS A 149 2.13 7.02 -10.17
N THR A 150 1.31 7.32 -9.18
CA THR A 150 0.65 8.64 -9.13
C THR A 150 1.69 9.72 -8.80
N THR A 151 1.70 10.81 -9.57
CA THR A 151 2.53 12.00 -9.34
C THR A 151 1.82 13.10 -8.53
N PHE A 152 0.66 12.80 -7.95
CA PHE A 152 -0.08 13.77 -7.13
C PHE A 152 0.77 14.20 -5.93
N LYS A 153 1.24 15.46 -6.01
CA LYS A 153 2.11 16.14 -5.05
C LYS A 153 1.46 16.37 -3.68
N GLU A 154 0.14 16.25 -3.59
CA GLU A 154 -0.63 16.62 -2.40
C GLU A 154 -0.63 15.55 -1.29
N GLU A 155 -0.13 14.33 -1.55
CA GLU A 155 -0.28 13.23 -0.58
C GLU A 155 1.01 12.61 -0.04
N PHE A 156 2.21 12.94 -0.52
CA PHE A 156 3.41 12.21 -0.06
C PHE A 156 4.70 13.04 0.05
N VAL A 157 5.39 12.76 1.16
CA VAL A 157 6.79 13.11 1.44
C VAL A 157 7.72 12.72 0.29
N THR A 158 8.67 13.62 0.04
CA THR A 158 9.74 13.49 -0.95
C THR A 158 10.82 12.56 -0.40
N ALA A 159 11.15 11.50 -1.16
CA ALA A 159 12.31 10.69 -0.87
C ALA A 159 13.56 11.29 -1.53
N GLY A 160 14.65 11.43 -0.78
CA GLY A 160 15.83 12.21 -1.18
C GLY A 160 15.88 13.60 -0.54
N GLY A 161 17.03 14.24 -0.58
CA GLY A 161 17.24 15.57 0.01
C GLY A 161 18.71 15.90 0.12
N VAL A 162 19.05 16.83 1.02
CA VAL A 162 20.44 17.09 1.41
C VAL A 162 21.02 15.83 2.05
N ALA A 163 22.15 15.35 1.54
CA ALA A 163 22.82 14.16 2.03
C ALA A 163 23.18 14.30 3.51
N LEU A 164 22.85 13.29 4.31
CA LEU A 164 23.07 13.32 5.76
C LEU A 164 24.56 13.36 6.12
N GLU A 165 25.46 12.88 5.24
CA GLU A 165 26.90 13.00 5.47
C GLU A 165 27.42 14.44 5.38
N GLU A 166 26.64 15.37 4.80
CA GLU A 166 27.00 16.79 4.66
C GLU A 166 26.43 17.67 5.78
N VAL A 167 25.77 17.07 6.77
CA VAL A 167 25.11 17.76 7.89
C VAL A 167 25.65 17.22 9.20
N ASP A 168 25.94 18.09 10.16
CA ASP A 168 26.32 17.67 11.51
C ASP A 168 25.07 17.19 12.27
N PRO A 169 25.01 15.92 12.72
CA PRO A 169 23.84 15.35 13.37
C PRO A 169 23.53 15.94 14.75
N HIS A 170 24.47 16.65 15.37
CA HIS A 170 24.30 17.28 16.68
C HIS A 170 23.82 18.72 16.58
N THR A 171 24.06 19.40 15.46
CA THR A 171 23.74 20.83 15.28
C THR A 171 22.78 21.12 14.13
N MET A 172 22.61 20.16 13.23
CA MET A 172 21.92 20.32 11.94
C MET A 172 22.58 21.34 11.00
N GLN A 173 23.81 21.74 11.28
CA GLN A 173 24.57 22.69 10.45
C GLN A 173 25.17 21.99 9.24
N SER A 174 25.27 22.70 8.11
CA SER A 174 26.04 22.25 6.96
C SER A 174 27.52 22.10 7.33
N GLN A 175 28.13 20.97 6.98
CA GLN A 175 29.56 20.78 7.10
C GLN A 175 30.37 21.61 6.07
N ARG A 176 29.69 22.13 5.03
CA ARG A 176 30.32 22.91 3.96
C ARG A 176 30.19 24.42 4.14
N ILE A 177 29.08 24.88 4.72
CA ILE A 177 28.77 26.30 4.85
C ILE A 177 28.44 26.61 6.31
N PRO A 178 29.39 27.19 7.07
CA PRO A 178 29.12 27.68 8.42
C PRO A 178 27.96 28.68 8.43
N GLY A 179 27.06 28.54 9.38
CA GLY A 179 25.86 29.35 9.54
C GLY A 179 24.64 28.91 8.72
N LEU A 180 24.79 27.91 7.84
CA LEU A 180 23.66 27.29 7.12
C LEU A 180 23.17 26.04 7.85
N TYR A 181 21.87 25.91 8.04
CA TYR A 181 21.24 24.78 8.75
C TYR A 181 20.13 24.16 7.92
N PHE A 182 19.94 22.86 8.06
CA PHE A 182 18.91 22.10 7.35
C PHE A 182 18.05 21.34 8.35
N ALA A 183 16.73 21.35 8.14
CA ALA A 183 15.80 20.64 9.02
C ALA A 183 14.54 20.20 8.26
N GLY A 184 13.89 19.17 8.76
CA GLY A 184 12.68 18.61 8.15
C GLY A 184 12.93 17.93 6.82
N GLU A 185 11.91 17.96 5.95
CA GLU A 185 11.84 17.19 4.69
C GLU A 185 12.89 17.61 3.64
N VAL A 186 13.66 18.67 3.87
CA VAL A 186 14.77 19.04 2.98
C VAL A 186 15.98 18.11 3.16
N LEU A 187 16.09 17.45 4.32
CA LEU A 187 17.11 16.44 4.59
C LEU A 187 16.67 15.12 3.94
N ASP A 188 17.64 14.28 3.55
CA ASP A 188 17.37 12.91 3.09
C ASP A 188 16.95 11.98 4.25
N ILE A 189 15.79 12.28 4.85
CA ILE A 189 15.17 11.54 5.95
C ILE A 189 13.75 11.16 5.53
N ASP A 190 13.54 9.85 5.31
CA ASP A 190 12.23 9.30 4.97
C ASP A 190 11.64 8.49 6.13
N GLY A 191 10.62 9.04 6.77
CA GLY A 191 9.77 8.29 7.69
C GLY A 191 8.68 7.51 6.95
N ILE A 192 8.35 6.30 7.44
CA ILE A 192 7.11 5.63 7.03
C ILE A 192 5.88 6.45 7.47
N THR A 193 4.70 6.17 6.90
CA THR A 193 3.43 6.78 7.35
C THR A 193 3.20 6.56 8.84
N GLY A 194 2.54 7.51 9.52
CA GLY A 194 2.18 7.37 10.94
C GLY A 194 2.87 8.38 11.88
N GLY A 195 3.23 9.56 11.37
CA GLY A 195 3.78 10.65 12.19
C GLY A 195 5.31 10.72 12.26
N PHE A 196 6.03 9.74 11.70
CA PHE A 196 7.50 9.73 11.73
C PHE A 196 8.14 10.92 11.00
N ASN A 197 7.57 11.34 9.86
CA ASN A 197 8.04 12.54 9.17
C ASN A 197 7.81 13.82 10.00
N PHE A 198 6.68 13.90 10.72
CA PHE A 198 6.45 15.00 11.65
C PHE A 198 7.45 14.95 12.80
N GLN A 199 7.68 13.79 13.40
CA GLN A 199 8.67 13.63 14.46
C GLN A 199 10.07 14.05 14.00
N ALA A 200 10.50 13.62 12.81
CA ALA A 200 11.77 14.04 12.22
C ALA A 200 11.84 15.55 12.02
N ALA A 201 10.78 16.16 11.47
CA ALA A 201 10.70 17.61 11.28
C ALA A 201 10.77 18.38 12.61
N TRP A 202 10.05 17.94 13.64
CA TRP A 202 10.08 18.59 14.96
C TRP A 202 11.43 18.44 15.65
N SER A 203 12.02 17.24 15.65
CA SER A 203 13.30 16.98 16.29
C SER A 203 14.45 17.75 15.63
N THR A 204 14.55 17.70 14.30
CA THR A 204 15.58 18.43 13.54
C THR A 204 15.39 19.94 13.62
N GLY A 205 14.15 20.43 13.51
CA GLY A 205 13.82 21.85 13.61
C GLY A 205 14.14 22.43 14.99
N TRP A 206 13.82 21.70 16.06
CA TRP A 206 14.20 22.11 17.42
C TRP A 206 15.72 22.20 17.59
N LEU A 207 16.45 21.22 17.07
CA LEU A 207 17.91 21.16 17.19
C LEU A 207 18.58 22.29 16.41
N ALA A 208 18.17 22.50 15.16
CA ALA A 208 18.63 23.61 14.32
C ALA A 208 18.30 24.97 14.95
N GLY A 209 17.09 25.16 15.49
CA GLY A 209 16.67 26.43 16.09
C GLY A 209 17.36 26.76 17.42
N LYS A 210 17.71 25.75 18.23
CA LYS A 210 18.41 25.94 19.51
C LYS A 210 19.91 26.21 19.33
N LEU A 211 20.51 25.64 18.30
CA LEU A 211 21.96 25.67 18.07
C LEU A 211 22.36 26.64 16.96
N ALA A 212 21.39 27.21 16.24
CA ALA A 212 21.60 28.42 15.45
C ALA A 212 21.99 29.55 16.41
N PRO A 213 23.17 30.18 16.23
CA PRO A 213 23.53 31.35 17.02
C PRO A 213 22.45 32.42 16.85
N SER A 214 22.07 33.08 17.95
CA SER A 214 21.21 34.26 17.93
C SER A 214 21.74 35.18 16.83
N ALA A 215 20.90 35.52 15.84
CA ALA A 215 21.28 36.48 14.82
C ALA A 215 21.84 37.70 15.55
N GLY A 216 23.15 37.90 15.44
CA GLY A 216 23.83 38.98 16.14
C GLY A 216 23.13 40.26 15.75
N THR A 217 22.64 41.00 16.74
CA THR A 217 22.27 42.40 16.56
C THR A 217 23.53 43.13 16.11
N GLY A 218 23.73 43.19 14.79
CA GLY A 218 24.75 44.02 14.19
C GLY A 218 24.41 45.47 14.48
N THR A 219 25.11 46.04 15.45
CA THR A 219 25.30 47.48 15.61
C THR A 219 26.20 48.00 14.50
#